data_AF-A0AAD8TMF0-F1
#
_entry.id   AF-A0AAD8TMF0-F1
#
_cell.length_a   1.000
_cell.length_b   1.000
_cell.length_c   1.000
_cell.angle_alpha   90.00
_cell.angle_beta   90.00
_cell.angle_gamma   90.00
#
_symmetry.space_group_name_H-M   'P 1'
#
loop_
_entity.id
_entity.type
_entity.pdbx_description
1 polymer ?
#
loop_
_entity_poly.entity_id
_entity_poly.type
_entity_poly.pdbx_seq_one_letter_code
_entity_poly.pdbx_strand_id
1 'polypeptide(L)'
;MYPIPADASATVQRPPAGRRTAPRIQPFKRVADDPDFVLRTCLTLSSAFRQIYAGNAQYLNFESLYRCTYNVCVVHGGEVLYTQVATTMAAEVEKLAGSLENTASAPDDEFLRELLGRWKKHSNAVTMIRDVVMYMERSFVEFRHKAPVHELGLRAWRDGMLRPDGEVRPRLRATLLQIAGRDRAGEAVDAPLRYLMAGATKMLVEVGDGLYEEVLEAPFLDEVRRLCAGESVRLLASPCGCGEYLRTVESMMDAEKARVSRFLDAQTEEKVAAVVLAEMVEKNVARLVGMEGSGLASMLIDGRYWDLTRMHRLLGRVQGGVPAMRDCMNAHFQEIRNTAGDDERLLSRDKERYREMINGVFRGEVSFHAALDSCFT
;
A
#
# COMPACT_ATOMS: atom_id res chain seq x y z
N MET A 1 -85.62 -72.55 34.74
CA MET A 1 -86.32 -72.08 35.95
C MET A 1 -85.31 -71.35 36.80
N TYR A 2 -85.64 -70.15 37.28
CA TYR A 2 -84.83 -69.20 38.09
C TYR A 2 -83.87 -68.27 37.32
N PRO A 3 -83.73 -66.99 37.75
CA PRO A 3 -84.30 -65.84 37.04
C PRO A 3 -83.27 -64.79 36.60
N ILE A 4 -83.71 -63.86 35.74
CA ILE A 4 -83.00 -62.62 35.37
C ILE A 4 -83.01 -61.65 36.55
N PRO A 5 -81.86 -61.09 36.97
CA PRO A 5 -81.82 -59.91 37.82
C PRO A 5 -81.22 -58.68 37.10
N ALA A 6 -82.08 -57.66 37.01
CA ALA A 6 -81.88 -56.22 37.13
C ALA A 6 -80.58 -55.54 36.64
N ASP A 7 -80.79 -54.53 35.80
CA ASP A 7 -79.88 -53.40 35.53
C ASP A 7 -79.37 -52.76 36.82
N ALA A 8 -78.05 -52.67 36.94
CA ALA A 8 -77.37 -51.76 37.84
C ALA A 8 -76.30 -51.01 37.04
N SER A 9 -76.55 -49.72 36.78
CA SER A 9 -75.59 -48.79 36.19
C SER A 9 -74.33 -48.72 37.06
N ALA A 10 -73.25 -49.37 36.62
CA ALA A 10 -71.94 -49.28 37.24
C ALA A 10 -71.08 -48.28 36.45
N THR A 11 -70.94 -47.08 37.00
CA THR A 11 -69.99 -46.05 36.59
C THR A 11 -68.57 -46.62 36.65
N VAL A 12 -67.96 -46.88 35.48
CA VAL A 12 -66.56 -47.32 35.41
C VAL A 12 -65.66 -46.15 35.78
N GLN A 13 -65.21 -46.11 37.03
CA GLN A 13 -64.11 -45.24 37.46
C GLN A 13 -62.80 -45.75 36.83
N ARG A 14 -62.20 -44.94 35.95
CA ARG A 14 -60.83 -45.15 35.47
C ARG A 14 -59.86 -45.01 36.66
N PRO A 15 -58.84 -45.89 36.79
CA PRO A 15 -57.82 -45.73 37.81
C PRO A 15 -56.99 -44.46 37.53
N PRO A 16 -56.49 -43.76 38.57
CA PRO A 16 -55.69 -42.55 38.37
C PRO A 16 -54.38 -42.91 37.65
N ALA A 17 -54.02 -42.11 36.65
CA ALA A 17 -52.77 -42.23 35.92
C ALA A 17 -51.59 -42.17 36.91
N GLY A 18 -50.87 -43.29 37.07
CA GLY A 18 -49.62 -43.32 37.79
C GLY A 18 -48.65 -42.31 37.19
N ARG A 19 -48.23 -41.31 37.98
CA ARG A 19 -47.18 -40.36 37.61
C ARG A 19 -45.91 -41.15 37.27
N ARG A 20 -45.60 -41.30 35.99
CA ARG A 20 -44.26 -41.72 35.55
C ARG A 20 -43.31 -40.62 36.02
N THR A 21 -42.49 -40.94 37.03
CA THR A 21 -41.41 -40.06 37.47
C THR A 21 -40.50 -39.80 36.27
N ALA A 22 -40.34 -38.53 35.90
CA ALA A 22 -39.41 -38.11 34.87
C ALA A 22 -38.02 -38.69 35.18
N PRO A 23 -37.26 -39.16 34.17
CA PRO A 23 -35.91 -39.66 34.39
C PRO A 23 -35.09 -38.56 35.07
N ARG A 24 -34.53 -38.89 36.24
CA ARG A 24 -33.71 -37.97 37.03
C ARG A 24 -32.35 -37.89 36.34
N ILE A 25 -32.22 -36.95 35.41
CA ILE A 25 -30.95 -36.62 34.76
C ILE A 25 -30.00 -36.18 35.89
N GLN A 26 -28.93 -36.95 36.11
CA GLN A 26 -27.88 -36.53 37.03
C GLN A 26 -27.35 -35.16 36.60
N PRO A 27 -27.11 -34.21 37.51
CA PRO A 27 -26.57 -32.92 37.13
C PRO A 27 -25.25 -33.14 36.39
N PHE A 28 -25.22 -32.74 35.12
CA PHE A 28 -23.98 -32.61 34.36
C PHE A 28 -23.05 -31.72 35.20
N LYS A 29 -21.88 -32.22 35.59
CA LYS A 29 -20.84 -31.37 36.20
C LYS A 29 -20.60 -30.22 35.23
N ARG A 30 -20.97 -29.00 35.62
CA ARG A 30 -20.75 -27.84 34.76
C ARG A 30 -19.24 -27.57 34.80
N VAL A 31 -18.66 -27.33 33.62
CA VAL A 31 -17.27 -26.82 33.51
C VAL A 31 -17.07 -25.55 34.36
N ALA A 32 -18.16 -24.85 34.69
CA ALA A 32 -18.21 -23.66 35.52
C ALA A 32 -17.98 -23.86 37.04
N ASP A 33 -17.84 -25.08 37.55
CA ASP A 33 -17.66 -25.31 39.01
C ASP A 33 -16.21 -25.10 39.48
N ASP A 34 -15.28 -24.86 38.55
CA ASP A 34 -13.86 -24.66 38.82
C ASP A 34 -13.46 -23.18 38.61
N PRO A 35 -13.15 -22.42 39.70
CA PRO A 35 -12.90 -20.98 39.63
C PRO A 35 -11.65 -20.61 38.82
N ASP A 36 -10.69 -21.53 38.70
CA ASP A 36 -9.42 -21.31 38.01
C ASP A 36 -9.38 -21.93 36.61
N PHE A 37 -10.49 -22.53 36.17
CA PHE A 37 -10.57 -23.24 34.89
C PHE A 37 -10.10 -22.39 33.71
N VAL A 38 -10.60 -21.14 33.62
CA VAL A 38 -10.28 -20.20 32.55
C VAL A 38 -8.78 -19.89 32.55
N LEU A 39 -8.22 -19.56 33.72
CA LEU A 39 -6.80 -19.22 33.84
C LEU A 39 -5.91 -20.40 33.44
N ARG A 40 -6.17 -21.60 33.95
CA ARG A 40 -5.39 -22.79 33.62
C ARG A 40 -5.46 -23.14 32.14
N THR A 41 -6.66 -23.09 31.57
CA THR A 41 -6.86 -23.39 30.14
C THR A 41 -6.16 -22.36 29.25
N CYS A 42 -6.25 -21.08 29.60
CA CYS A 42 -5.51 -20.01 28.92
C CYS A 42 -3.99 -20.21 29.01
N LEU A 43 -3.45 -20.66 30.15
CA LEU A 43 -2.02 -20.98 30.28
C LEU A 43 -1.61 -22.14 29.35
N THR A 44 -2.44 -23.18 29.25
CA THR A 44 -2.23 -24.28 28.30
C THR A 44 -2.25 -23.78 26.85
N LEU A 45 -3.20 -22.91 26.50
CA LEU A 45 -3.31 -22.31 25.18
C LEU A 45 -2.10 -21.43 24.85
N SER A 46 -1.65 -20.58 25.77
CA SER A 46 -0.44 -19.78 25.60
C SER A 46 0.79 -20.67 25.38
N SER A 47 0.93 -21.77 26.14
CA SER A 47 2.01 -22.73 25.91
C SER A 47 1.96 -23.34 24.50
N ALA A 48 0.75 -23.71 24.04
CA ALA A 48 0.55 -24.21 22.67
C ALA A 48 0.89 -23.16 21.61
N PHE A 49 0.49 -21.90 21.80
CA PHE A 49 0.83 -20.81 20.89
C PHE A 49 2.34 -20.58 20.81
N ARG A 50 3.06 -20.65 21.95
CA ARG A 50 4.53 -20.62 21.94
C ARG A 50 5.13 -21.79 21.17
N GLN A 51 4.54 -22.98 21.26
CA GLN A 51 4.98 -24.12 20.45
C GLN A 51 4.72 -23.92 18.95
N ILE A 52 3.63 -23.24 18.57
CA ILE A 52 3.39 -22.83 17.18
C ILE A 52 4.52 -21.90 16.72
N TYR A 53 4.85 -20.86 17.50
CA TYR A 53 6.01 -19.99 17.22
C TYR A 53 7.35 -20.74 17.28
N ALA A 54 7.48 -21.85 18.01
CA ALA A 54 8.69 -22.66 17.99
C ALA A 54 8.81 -23.57 16.74
N GLY A 55 7.80 -23.60 15.86
CA GLY A 55 7.75 -24.51 14.71
C GLY A 55 7.32 -25.94 15.08
N ASN A 56 6.82 -26.14 16.30
CA ASN A 56 6.44 -27.44 16.86
C ASN A 56 4.93 -27.73 16.71
N ALA A 57 4.25 -27.06 15.79
CA ALA A 57 2.81 -27.17 15.58
C ALA A 57 2.35 -28.61 15.24
N GLN A 58 3.21 -29.42 14.63
CA GLN A 58 2.93 -30.82 14.29
C GLN A 58 2.67 -31.72 15.50
N TYR A 59 3.13 -31.32 16.70
CA TYR A 59 2.93 -32.07 17.94
C TYR A 59 1.67 -31.63 18.70
N LEU A 60 0.93 -30.65 18.18
CA LEU A 60 -0.26 -30.11 18.80
C LEU A 60 -1.52 -30.76 18.25
N ASN A 61 -2.48 -31.05 19.13
CA ASN A 61 -3.80 -31.49 18.73
C ASN A 61 -4.73 -30.28 18.60
N PHE A 62 -4.92 -29.79 17.38
CA PHE A 62 -5.76 -28.63 17.07
C PHE A 62 -7.22 -28.79 17.48
N GLU A 63 -7.79 -30.00 17.42
CA GLU A 63 -9.15 -30.26 17.89
C GLU A 63 -9.25 -30.06 19.41
N SER A 64 -8.28 -30.59 20.15
CA SER A 64 -8.21 -30.39 21.61
C SER A 64 -8.06 -28.92 21.97
N LEU A 65 -7.19 -28.19 21.26
CA LEU A 65 -7.00 -26.75 21.48
C LEU A 65 -8.25 -25.95 21.16
N TYR A 66 -8.94 -26.25 20.05
CA TYR A 66 -10.21 -25.64 19.70
C TYR A 66 -11.31 -25.93 20.74
N ARG A 67 -11.38 -27.14 21.28
CA ARG A 67 -12.33 -27.47 22.37
C ARG A 67 -12.03 -26.69 23.64
N CYS A 68 -10.76 -26.48 23.96
CA CYS A 68 -10.33 -25.62 25.08
C CYS A 68 -10.79 -24.17 24.87
N THR A 69 -10.57 -23.58 23.69
CA THR A 69 -10.99 -22.20 23.38
C THR A 69 -12.51 -22.05 23.41
N TYR A 70 -13.24 -23.02 22.85
CA TYR A 70 -14.70 -23.09 22.92
C TYR A 70 -15.20 -23.10 24.38
N ASN A 71 -14.67 -24.00 25.22
CA ASN A 71 -15.10 -24.12 26.61
C ASN A 71 -14.85 -22.82 27.40
N VAL A 72 -13.72 -22.14 27.16
CA VAL A 72 -13.42 -20.84 27.78
C VAL A 72 -14.44 -19.78 27.36
N CYS A 73 -14.83 -19.73 26.08
CA CYS A 73 -15.83 -18.77 25.60
C CYS A 73 -17.22 -19.04 26.19
N VAL A 74 -17.60 -20.31 26.33
CA VAL A 74 -18.90 -20.73 26.90
C VAL A 74 -19.04 -20.31 28.37
N VAL A 75 -17.96 -20.34 29.15
CA VAL A 75 -17.95 -19.86 30.54
C VAL A 75 -17.71 -18.35 30.65
N HIS A 76 -17.89 -17.59 29.57
CA HIS A 76 -17.71 -16.14 29.49
C HIS A 76 -16.26 -15.64 29.72
N GLY A 77 -15.26 -16.49 29.54
CA GLY A 77 -13.83 -16.15 29.65
C GLY A 77 -13.22 -15.53 28.39
N GLY A 78 -14.04 -15.06 27.43
CA GLY A 78 -13.58 -14.55 26.13
C GLY A 78 -12.61 -13.35 26.23
N GLU A 79 -12.83 -12.46 27.18
CA GLU A 79 -11.95 -11.30 27.43
C GLU A 79 -10.54 -11.72 27.86
N VAL A 80 -10.45 -12.72 28.74
CA VAL A 80 -9.19 -13.27 29.23
C VAL A 80 -8.47 -13.98 28.09
N LEU A 81 -9.19 -14.80 27.31
CA LEU A 81 -8.60 -15.49 26.16
C LEU A 81 -8.08 -14.50 25.10
N TYR A 82 -8.86 -13.48 24.77
CA TYR A 82 -8.48 -12.45 23.81
C TYR A 82 -7.20 -11.73 24.23
N THR A 83 -7.16 -11.28 25.50
CA THR A 83 -5.97 -10.63 26.07
C THR A 83 -4.77 -11.56 26.03
N GLN A 84 -4.94 -12.86 26.36
CA GLN A 84 -3.84 -13.83 26.34
C GLN A 84 -3.31 -14.12 24.93
N VAL A 85 -4.19 -14.14 23.92
CA VAL A 85 -3.77 -14.25 22.50
C VAL A 85 -2.92 -13.04 22.12
N ALA A 86 -3.41 -11.83 22.41
CA ALA A 86 -2.71 -10.58 22.10
C ALA A 86 -1.34 -10.50 22.79
N THR A 87 -1.27 -10.76 24.10
CA THR A 87 -0.02 -10.69 24.87
C THR A 87 0.97 -11.77 24.47
N THR A 88 0.49 -12.98 24.14
CA THR A 88 1.37 -14.06 23.68
C THR A 88 1.99 -13.71 22.33
N MET A 89 1.20 -13.20 21.36
CA MET A 89 1.75 -12.76 20.07
C MET A 89 2.75 -11.62 20.23
N ALA A 90 2.43 -10.60 21.03
CA ALA A 90 3.34 -9.48 21.29
C ALA A 90 4.68 -9.95 21.88
N ALA A 91 4.64 -10.79 22.92
CA ALA A 91 5.85 -11.31 23.56
C ALA A 91 6.69 -12.19 22.62
N GLU A 92 6.07 -12.98 21.74
CA GLU A 92 6.81 -13.77 20.75
C GLU A 92 7.44 -12.89 19.66
N VAL A 93 6.76 -11.83 19.21
CA VAL A 93 7.36 -10.84 18.29
C VAL A 93 8.54 -10.13 18.95
N GLU A 94 8.43 -9.71 20.21
CA GLU A 94 9.55 -9.08 20.93
C GLU A 94 10.78 -9.97 21.02
N LYS A 95 10.61 -11.28 21.23
CA LYS A 95 11.72 -12.26 21.18
C LYS A 95 12.32 -12.36 19.77
N LEU A 96 11.46 -12.34 18.75
CA LEU A 96 11.92 -12.28 17.36
C LEU A 96 12.62 -10.95 17.06
N ALA A 97 12.26 -9.84 17.68
CA ALA A 97 12.94 -8.56 17.48
C ALA A 97 14.32 -8.55 18.14
N GLY A 98 14.41 -8.91 19.42
CA GLY A 98 15.67 -8.87 20.17
C GLY A 98 16.74 -9.81 19.61
N SER A 99 16.36 -10.91 18.96
CA SER A 99 17.32 -11.79 18.28
C SER A 99 17.72 -11.31 16.88
N LEU A 100 17.00 -10.35 16.28
CA LEU A 100 17.34 -9.74 14.98
C LEU A 100 18.26 -8.54 15.18
N GLU A 101 18.10 -7.82 16.29
CA GLU A 101 19.00 -6.72 16.66
C GLU A 101 20.46 -7.18 16.76
N ASN A 102 20.69 -8.43 17.19
CA ASN A 102 22.03 -9.04 17.20
C ASN A 102 22.64 -9.25 15.80
N THR A 103 21.82 -9.31 14.75
CA THR A 103 22.24 -9.43 13.34
C THR A 103 22.13 -8.10 12.58
N ALA A 104 21.95 -6.97 13.26
CA ALA A 104 21.85 -5.65 12.63
C ALA A 104 23.08 -5.28 11.77
N SER A 105 24.26 -5.81 12.14
CA SER A 105 25.52 -5.65 11.40
C SER A 105 25.69 -6.59 10.20
N ALA A 106 24.73 -7.47 9.94
CA ALA A 106 24.78 -8.39 8.82
C ALA A 106 24.66 -7.66 7.47
N PRO A 107 25.17 -8.26 6.37
CA PRO A 107 24.93 -7.78 5.01
C PRO A 107 23.45 -7.57 4.70
N ASP A 108 23.16 -6.64 3.79
CA ASP A 108 21.80 -6.22 3.43
C ASP A 108 20.88 -7.37 3.04
N ASP A 109 21.38 -8.32 2.25
CA ASP A 109 20.60 -9.47 1.78
C ASP A 109 20.31 -10.47 2.91
N GLU A 110 21.27 -10.69 3.81
CA GLU A 110 21.12 -11.54 4.98
C GLU A 110 20.10 -10.95 5.97
N PHE A 111 20.21 -9.65 6.24
CA PHE A 111 19.26 -8.93 7.07
C PHE A 111 17.83 -9.03 6.52
N LEU A 112 17.61 -8.73 5.24
CA LEU A 112 16.27 -8.81 4.64
C LEU A 112 15.73 -10.24 4.62
N ARG A 113 16.57 -11.22 4.33
CA ARG A 113 16.18 -12.63 4.30
C ARG A 113 15.73 -13.11 5.68
N GLU A 114 16.45 -12.73 6.73
CA GLU A 114 16.12 -13.08 8.11
C GLU A 114 14.85 -12.38 8.58
N LEU A 115 14.71 -11.07 8.31
CA LEU A 115 13.50 -10.31 8.63
C LEU A 115 12.25 -10.92 7.95
N LEU A 116 12.33 -11.22 6.66
CA LEU A 116 11.22 -11.82 5.92
C LEU A 116 10.94 -13.27 6.32
N GLY A 117 11.98 -14.03 6.71
CA GLY A 117 11.82 -15.35 7.30
C GLY A 117 11.02 -15.29 8.60
N ARG A 118 11.34 -14.33 9.47
CA ARG A 118 10.60 -14.08 10.72
C ARG A 118 9.18 -13.58 10.48
N TRP A 119 8.99 -12.72 9.48
CA TRP A 119 7.66 -12.27 9.06
C TRP A 119 6.80 -13.46 8.64
N LYS A 120 7.29 -14.30 7.73
CA LYS A 120 6.59 -15.51 7.28
C LYS A 120 6.26 -16.44 8.45
N LYS A 121 7.19 -16.62 9.37
CA LYS A 121 7.00 -17.44 10.58
C LYS A 121 5.88 -16.88 11.46
N HIS A 122 5.86 -15.57 11.68
CA HIS A 122 4.81 -14.86 12.41
C HIS A 122 3.45 -14.97 11.71
N SER A 123 3.35 -14.68 10.41
CA SER A 123 2.09 -14.75 9.65
C SER A 123 1.50 -16.17 9.66
N ASN A 124 2.35 -17.20 9.55
CA ASN A 124 1.92 -18.59 9.67
C ASN A 124 1.39 -18.90 11.08
N ALA A 125 2.09 -18.43 12.13
CA ALA A 125 1.67 -18.62 13.51
C ALA A 125 0.32 -17.94 13.79
N VAL A 126 0.14 -16.69 13.34
CA VAL A 126 -1.12 -15.93 13.45
C VAL A 126 -2.27 -16.69 12.78
N THR A 127 -2.04 -17.27 11.60
CA THR A 127 -3.05 -18.09 10.89
C THR A 127 -3.44 -19.32 11.72
N MET A 128 -2.48 -20.08 12.23
CA MET A 128 -2.75 -21.26 13.06
C MET A 128 -3.44 -20.89 14.38
N ILE A 129 -3.04 -19.79 15.01
CA ILE A 129 -3.66 -19.30 16.25
C ILE A 129 -5.11 -18.92 15.98
N ARG A 130 -5.38 -18.21 14.87
CA ARG A 130 -6.72 -17.85 14.42
C ARG A 130 -7.61 -19.08 14.24
N ASP A 131 -7.09 -20.14 13.62
CA ASP A 131 -7.83 -21.40 13.47
C ASP A 131 -8.19 -22.03 14.82
N VAL A 132 -7.25 -22.02 15.77
CA VAL A 132 -7.47 -22.53 17.14
C VAL A 132 -8.53 -21.70 17.89
N VAL A 133 -8.53 -20.38 17.72
CA VAL A 133 -9.46 -19.46 18.43
C VAL A 133 -10.66 -19.05 17.59
N MET A 134 -10.96 -19.77 16.50
CA MET A 134 -12.02 -19.44 15.53
C MET A 134 -13.38 -19.16 16.21
N TYR A 135 -13.74 -19.93 17.25
CA TYR A 135 -14.99 -19.70 17.96
C TYR A 135 -15.00 -18.36 18.71
N MET A 136 -13.89 -17.98 19.35
CA MET A 136 -13.74 -16.67 20.01
C MET A 136 -13.89 -15.53 18.99
N GLU A 137 -13.33 -15.69 17.79
CA GLU A 137 -13.41 -14.67 16.73
C GLU A 137 -14.87 -14.40 16.32
N ARG A 138 -15.67 -15.46 16.12
CA ARG A 138 -17.09 -15.35 15.72
C ARG A 138 -18.05 -14.98 16.85
N SER A 139 -17.75 -15.39 18.08
CA SER A 139 -18.70 -15.21 19.20
C SER A 139 -18.40 -13.98 20.05
N PHE A 140 -17.12 -13.70 20.30
CA PHE A 140 -16.71 -12.67 21.25
C PHE A 140 -16.17 -11.43 20.55
N VAL A 141 -15.25 -11.60 19.59
CA VAL A 141 -14.61 -10.47 18.89
C VAL A 141 -15.63 -9.70 18.06
N GLU A 142 -16.43 -10.41 17.26
CA GLU A 142 -17.53 -9.83 16.46
C GLU A 142 -18.56 -9.11 17.36
N PHE A 143 -19.01 -9.77 18.43
CA PHE A 143 -20.02 -9.22 19.34
C PHE A 143 -19.53 -8.00 20.12
N ARG A 144 -18.25 -7.96 20.50
CA ARG A 144 -17.65 -6.85 21.26
C ARG A 144 -16.98 -5.80 20.37
N HIS A 145 -17.07 -5.93 19.04
CA HIS A 145 -16.42 -5.05 18.07
C HIS A 145 -14.92 -4.85 18.33
N LYS A 146 -14.23 -5.93 18.71
CA LYS A 146 -12.78 -5.91 18.94
C LYS A 146 -12.01 -6.16 17.64
N ALA A 147 -10.72 -5.80 17.64
CA ALA A 147 -9.82 -6.09 16.53
C ALA A 147 -9.70 -7.61 16.31
N PRO A 148 -9.84 -8.13 15.08
CA PRO A 148 -9.63 -9.53 14.74
C PRO A 148 -8.21 -10.03 15.07
N VAL A 149 -8.04 -11.34 15.19
CA VAL A 149 -6.73 -11.94 15.53
C VAL A 149 -5.67 -11.62 14.48
N HIS A 150 -6.05 -11.57 13.21
CA HIS A 150 -5.15 -11.15 12.14
C HIS A 150 -4.62 -9.72 12.37
N GLU A 151 -5.50 -8.77 12.69
CA GLU A 151 -5.13 -7.39 12.96
C GLU A 151 -4.27 -7.27 14.23
N LEU A 152 -4.57 -8.05 15.28
CA LEU A 152 -3.69 -8.15 16.45
C LEU A 152 -2.29 -8.65 16.08
N GLY A 153 -2.19 -9.60 15.15
CA GLY A 153 -0.92 -10.06 14.60
C GLY A 153 -0.14 -8.96 13.89
N LEU A 154 -0.81 -8.15 13.05
CA LEU A 154 -0.19 -7.01 12.37
C LEU A 154 0.31 -5.95 13.37
N ARG A 155 -0.54 -5.57 14.35
CA ARG A 155 -0.18 -4.62 15.41
C ARG A 155 0.98 -5.13 16.26
N ALA A 156 0.98 -6.41 16.64
CA ALA A 156 2.09 -7.02 17.36
C ALA A 156 3.40 -6.95 16.57
N TRP A 157 3.35 -7.19 15.26
CA TRP A 157 4.53 -7.06 14.39
C TRP A 157 5.03 -5.61 14.31
N ARG A 158 4.13 -4.66 14.06
CA ARG A 158 4.43 -3.23 14.01
C ARG A 158 5.07 -2.74 15.31
N ASP A 159 4.43 -3.03 16.45
CA ASP A 159 4.80 -2.50 17.76
C ASP A 159 5.97 -3.26 18.42
N GLY A 160 6.25 -4.48 17.98
CA GLY A 160 7.36 -5.30 18.50
C GLY A 160 8.60 -5.27 17.60
N MET A 161 8.43 -5.54 16.29
CA MET A 161 9.53 -5.66 15.33
C MET A 161 9.90 -4.31 14.70
N LEU A 162 8.91 -3.50 14.33
CA LEU A 162 9.10 -2.25 13.57
C LEU A 162 8.89 -1.00 14.45
N ARG A 163 9.31 -1.11 15.71
CA ARG A 163 9.25 -0.05 16.72
C ARG A 163 9.84 1.27 16.22
N PRO A 164 9.21 2.43 16.50
CA PRO A 164 9.78 3.73 16.15
C PRO A 164 11.14 4.00 16.79
N ASP A 165 11.36 3.50 18.01
CA ASP A 165 12.59 3.60 18.81
C ASP A 165 13.54 2.41 18.64
N GLY A 166 13.21 1.44 17.77
CA GLY A 166 14.03 0.27 17.51
C GLY A 166 15.01 0.45 16.34
N GLU A 167 16.08 -0.35 16.32
CA GLU A 167 17.14 -0.31 15.29
C GLU A 167 16.73 -0.96 13.96
N VAL A 168 15.75 -1.87 13.98
CA VAL A 168 15.29 -2.62 12.78
C VAL A 168 14.70 -1.67 11.73
N ARG A 169 13.91 -0.69 12.17
CA ARG A 169 13.21 0.26 11.29
C ARG A 169 14.16 1.19 10.52
N PRO A 170 15.12 1.90 11.15
CA PRO A 170 16.10 2.69 10.42
C PRO A 170 17.03 1.83 9.57
N ARG A 171 17.44 0.65 10.05
CA ARG A 171 18.22 -0.32 9.26
C ARG A 171 17.47 -0.72 7.99
N LEU A 172 16.20 -1.10 8.10
CA LEU A 172 15.36 -1.48 6.97
C LEU A 172 15.23 -0.35 5.95
N ARG A 173 14.94 0.87 6.41
CA ARG A 173 14.89 2.06 5.54
C ARG A 173 16.21 2.27 4.79
N ALA A 174 17.34 2.23 5.50
CA ALA A 174 18.65 2.40 4.90
C ALA A 174 18.93 1.33 3.83
N THR A 175 18.64 0.06 4.12
CA THR A 175 18.79 -1.05 3.17
C THR A 175 17.98 -0.83 1.90
N LEU A 176 16.68 -0.52 2.05
CA LEU A 176 15.77 -0.41 0.91
C LEU A 176 16.14 0.79 0.01
N LEU A 177 16.51 1.92 0.61
CA LEU A 177 16.99 3.08 -0.14
C LEU A 177 18.33 2.82 -0.82
N GLN A 178 19.25 2.10 -0.16
CA GLN A 178 20.52 1.72 -0.76
C GLN A 178 20.34 0.81 -1.98
N ILE A 179 19.42 -0.17 -1.92
CA ILE A 179 19.10 -1.01 -3.08
C ILE A 179 18.53 -0.18 -4.23
N ALA A 180 17.60 0.74 -3.93
CA ALA A 180 17.05 1.65 -4.93
C ALA A 180 18.13 2.55 -5.55
N GLY A 181 19.06 3.07 -4.73
CA GLY A 181 20.18 3.89 -5.16
C GLY A 181 21.17 3.13 -6.06
N ARG A 182 21.49 1.87 -5.75
CA ARG A 182 22.34 1.01 -6.59
C ARG A 182 21.71 0.75 -7.96
N ASP A 183 20.41 0.44 -7.98
CA ASP A 183 19.66 0.28 -9.23
C ASP A 183 19.62 1.60 -10.03
N ARG A 184 19.66 2.76 -9.36
CA ARG A 184 19.73 4.07 -10.02
C ARG A 184 21.11 4.38 -10.59
N ALA A 185 22.17 3.92 -9.93
CA ALA A 185 23.55 4.00 -10.42
C ALA A 185 23.83 3.03 -11.60
N GLY A 186 22.87 2.21 -12.00
CA GLY A 186 23.03 1.21 -13.05
C GLY A 186 23.78 -0.04 -12.58
N GLU A 187 23.97 -0.21 -11.26
CA GLU A 187 24.52 -1.43 -10.71
C GLU A 187 23.52 -2.59 -10.87
N ALA A 188 24.03 -3.77 -11.23
CA ALA A 188 23.20 -4.96 -11.31
C ALA A 188 22.70 -5.36 -9.92
N VAL A 189 21.42 -5.07 -9.62
CA VAL A 189 20.71 -5.69 -8.50
C VAL A 189 20.34 -7.11 -8.91
N ASP A 190 20.87 -8.10 -8.19
CA ASP A 190 20.64 -9.50 -8.44
C ASP A 190 19.18 -9.89 -8.18
N ALA A 191 18.66 -10.88 -8.93
CA ALA A 191 17.27 -11.30 -8.83
C ALA A 191 16.83 -11.69 -7.39
N PRO A 192 17.65 -12.37 -6.57
CA PRO A 192 17.34 -12.64 -5.17
C PRO A 192 17.09 -11.37 -4.35
N LEU A 193 17.97 -10.36 -4.46
CA LEU A 193 17.81 -9.11 -3.72
C LEU A 193 16.59 -8.32 -4.17
N ARG A 194 16.25 -8.36 -5.47
CA ARG A 194 14.98 -7.77 -5.97
C ARG A 194 13.77 -8.42 -5.29
N TYR A 195 13.77 -9.75 -5.18
CA TYR A 195 12.68 -10.48 -4.52
C TYR A 195 12.59 -10.14 -3.02
N LEU A 196 13.73 -10.01 -2.34
CA LEU A 196 13.78 -9.56 -0.94
C LEU A 196 13.23 -8.15 -0.77
N MET A 197 13.61 -7.21 -1.64
CA MET A 197 13.08 -5.84 -1.60
C MET A 197 11.57 -5.80 -1.83
N ALA A 198 11.06 -6.51 -2.85
CA ALA A 198 9.63 -6.61 -3.10
C ALA A 198 8.88 -7.27 -1.93
N GLY A 199 9.46 -8.30 -1.31
CA GLY A 199 8.92 -8.93 -0.11
C GLY A 199 8.84 -7.98 1.08
N ALA A 200 9.86 -7.15 1.28
CA ALA A 200 9.89 -6.14 2.34
C ALA A 200 8.87 -5.03 2.10
N THR A 201 8.76 -4.53 0.87
CA THR A 201 7.70 -3.60 0.45
C THR A 201 6.32 -4.17 0.73
N LYS A 202 6.06 -5.41 0.32
CA LYS A 202 4.77 -6.07 0.56
C LYS A 202 4.46 -6.19 2.05
N MET A 203 5.43 -6.59 2.87
CA MET A 203 5.27 -6.64 4.32
C MET A 203 4.90 -5.26 4.88
N LEU A 204 5.58 -4.19 4.48
CA LEU A 204 5.28 -2.83 4.97
C LEU A 204 3.85 -2.39 4.61
N VAL A 205 3.40 -2.72 3.40
CA VAL A 205 2.01 -2.45 2.94
C VAL A 205 1.00 -3.30 3.71
N GLU A 206 1.29 -4.58 3.94
CA GLU A 206 0.40 -5.51 4.65
C GLU A 206 0.24 -5.15 6.13
N VAL A 207 1.30 -4.64 6.77
CA VAL A 207 1.25 -4.16 8.16
C VAL A 207 0.34 -2.92 8.29
N GLY A 208 0.32 -2.04 7.29
CA GLY A 208 -0.58 -0.89 7.24
C GLY A 208 -0.13 0.30 8.10
N ASP A 209 -1.10 1.14 8.51
CA ASP A 209 -0.92 2.33 9.35
C ASP A 209 0.10 3.37 8.84
N GLY A 210 0.25 3.49 7.51
CA GLY A 210 1.19 4.45 6.92
C GLY A 210 2.66 4.02 7.02
N LEU A 211 2.94 2.78 7.43
CA LEU A 211 4.30 2.33 7.68
C LEU A 211 5.14 2.25 6.40
N TYR A 212 4.51 1.86 5.28
CA TYR A 212 5.13 1.88 3.97
C TYR A 212 5.55 3.31 3.57
N GLU A 213 4.66 4.26 3.78
CA GLU A 213 4.85 5.67 3.46
C GLU A 213 5.99 6.27 4.27
N GLU A 214 6.02 6.03 5.58
CA GLU A 214 7.04 6.59 6.47
C GLU A 214 8.41 5.94 6.32
N VAL A 215 8.46 4.61 6.12
CA VAL A 215 9.73 3.86 6.08
C VAL A 215 10.40 3.92 4.70
N LEU A 216 9.61 3.88 3.63
CA LEU A 216 10.12 3.72 2.27
C LEU A 216 9.66 4.81 1.31
N GLU A 217 8.35 5.04 1.15
CA GLU A 217 7.83 5.89 0.08
C GLU A 217 8.31 7.35 0.20
N ALA A 218 8.07 7.99 1.34
CA ALA A 218 8.43 9.40 1.53
C ALA A 218 9.95 9.63 1.43
N PRO A 219 10.82 8.83 2.10
CA PRO A 219 12.27 8.93 1.92
C PRO A 219 12.73 8.71 0.46
N PHE A 220 12.09 7.77 -0.25
CA PHE A 220 12.39 7.53 -1.67
C PHE A 220 12.01 8.74 -2.54
N LEU A 221 10.81 9.30 -2.35
CA LEU A 221 10.34 10.48 -3.07
C LEU A 221 11.20 11.70 -2.77
N ASP A 222 11.70 11.85 -1.53
CA ASP A 222 12.62 12.91 -1.15
C ASP A 222 13.97 12.79 -1.86
N GLU A 223 14.50 11.58 -2.01
CA GLU A 223 15.72 11.34 -2.78
C GLU A 223 15.52 11.70 -4.27
N VAL A 224 14.41 11.25 -4.87
CA VAL A 224 14.05 11.60 -6.26
C VAL A 224 13.91 13.11 -6.41
N ARG A 225 13.26 13.80 -5.46
CA ARG A 225 13.10 15.26 -5.47
C ARG A 225 14.45 15.96 -5.49
N ARG A 226 15.38 15.56 -4.62
CA ARG A 226 16.73 16.13 -4.55
C ARG A 226 17.51 15.93 -5.84
N LEU A 227 17.41 14.74 -6.43
CA LEU A 227 18.08 14.40 -7.70
C LEU A 227 17.52 15.22 -8.86
N CYS A 228 16.19 15.31 -8.96
CA CYS A 228 15.52 16.13 -9.98
C CYS A 228 15.90 17.61 -9.83
N ALA A 229 15.87 18.16 -8.62
CA ALA A 229 16.25 19.53 -8.36
C ALA A 229 17.69 19.82 -8.82
N GLY A 230 18.65 18.96 -8.45
CA GLY A 230 20.05 19.11 -8.87
C GLY A 230 20.24 18.98 -10.37
N GLU A 231 19.59 18.01 -11.00
CA GLU A 231 19.68 17.78 -12.44
C GLU A 231 19.04 18.93 -13.24
N SER A 232 17.92 19.48 -12.78
CA SER A 232 17.27 20.63 -13.41
C SER A 232 18.21 21.82 -13.49
N VAL A 233 18.89 22.16 -12.40
CA VAL A 233 19.86 23.26 -12.34
C VAL A 233 21.05 22.98 -13.26
N ARG A 234 21.58 21.75 -13.23
CA ARG A 234 22.73 21.34 -14.04
C ARG A 234 22.44 21.45 -15.54
N LEU A 235 21.30 20.92 -15.99
CA LEU A 235 20.93 20.92 -17.41
C LEU A 235 20.61 22.33 -17.90
N LEU A 236 19.92 23.14 -17.09
CA LEU A 236 19.57 24.50 -17.45
C LEU A 236 20.78 25.46 -17.50
N ALA A 237 21.84 25.16 -16.75
CA ALA A 237 23.11 25.91 -16.80
C ALA A 237 24.04 25.47 -17.95
N SER A 238 23.83 24.27 -18.49
CA SER A 238 24.53 23.72 -19.64
C SER A 238 23.97 24.30 -20.96
N PRO A 239 24.69 24.26 -22.10
CA PRO A 239 24.15 24.57 -23.42
C PRO A 239 23.12 23.53 -23.93
N CYS A 240 22.33 22.93 -23.03
CA CYS A 240 21.30 21.96 -23.35
C CYS A 240 20.07 22.68 -23.92
N GLY A 241 19.66 22.30 -25.13
CA GLY A 241 18.45 22.86 -25.73
C GLY A 241 17.18 22.33 -25.05
N CYS A 242 16.09 23.11 -25.09
CA CYS A 242 14.83 22.74 -24.42
C CYS A 242 14.30 21.35 -24.85
N GLY A 243 14.39 20.99 -26.13
CA GLY A 243 13.96 19.67 -26.61
C GLY A 243 14.77 18.50 -26.02
N GLU A 244 16.06 18.70 -25.77
CA GLU A 244 16.91 17.71 -25.08
C GLU A 244 16.61 17.67 -23.59
N TYR A 245 16.44 18.82 -22.95
CA TYR A 245 16.01 18.91 -21.55
C TYR A 245 14.74 18.09 -21.31
N LEU A 246 13.70 18.31 -22.13
CA LEU A 246 12.43 17.62 -21.99
C LEU A 246 12.56 16.10 -22.27
N ARG A 247 13.47 15.66 -23.17
CA ARG A 247 13.78 14.23 -23.35
C ARG A 247 14.33 13.62 -22.07
N THR A 248 15.25 14.32 -21.41
CA THR A 248 15.82 13.87 -20.15
C THR A 248 14.76 13.77 -19.06
N VAL A 249 13.80 14.71 -19.01
CA VAL A 249 12.66 14.63 -18.08
C VAL A 249 11.83 13.36 -18.32
N GLU A 250 11.48 13.06 -19.58
CA GLU A 250 10.73 11.83 -19.92
C GLU A 250 11.51 10.58 -19.54
N SER A 251 12.78 10.51 -19.93
CA SER A 251 13.64 9.37 -19.63
C SER A 251 13.80 9.15 -18.12
N MET A 252 13.91 10.22 -17.34
CA MET A 252 14.01 10.15 -15.88
C MET A 252 12.70 9.66 -15.26
N MET A 253 11.57 10.20 -15.71
CA MET A 253 10.24 9.76 -15.26
C MET A 253 10.02 8.28 -15.58
N ASP A 254 10.33 7.83 -16.80
CA ASP A 254 10.18 6.44 -17.21
C ASP A 254 11.12 5.50 -16.42
N ALA A 255 12.35 5.94 -16.16
CA ALA A 255 13.31 5.19 -15.35
C ALA A 255 12.83 5.01 -13.90
N GLU A 256 12.29 6.05 -13.28
CA GLU A 256 11.76 5.96 -11.91
C GLU A 256 10.43 5.18 -11.86
N LYS A 257 9.56 5.29 -12.87
CA LYS A 257 8.36 4.43 -12.99
C LYS A 257 8.74 2.96 -13.09
N ALA A 258 9.74 2.63 -13.92
CA ALA A 258 10.25 1.26 -14.03
C ALA A 258 10.91 0.78 -12.73
N ARG A 259 11.49 1.68 -11.93
CA ARG A 259 12.03 1.35 -10.61
C ARG A 259 10.92 1.07 -9.60
N VAL A 260 9.87 1.87 -9.61
CA VAL A 260 8.67 1.64 -8.80
C VAL A 260 8.07 0.28 -9.12
N SER A 261 7.84 -0.05 -10.40
CA SER A 261 7.27 -1.34 -10.79
C SER A 261 8.12 -2.54 -10.39
N ARG A 262 9.44 -2.36 -10.19
CA ARG A 262 10.35 -3.43 -9.76
C ARG A 262 10.33 -3.64 -8.24
N PHE A 263 10.14 -2.60 -7.44
CA PHE A 263 10.47 -2.65 -6.01
C PHE A 263 9.46 -2.02 -5.05
N LEU A 264 8.68 -1.05 -5.51
CA LEU A 264 7.77 -0.26 -4.68
C LEU A 264 6.30 -0.67 -4.95
N ASP A 265 5.39 -0.16 -4.13
CA ASP A 265 3.96 -0.35 -4.37
C ASP A 265 3.50 0.49 -5.58
N ALA A 266 2.52 -0.02 -6.32
CA ALA A 266 2.00 0.64 -7.52
C ALA A 266 1.41 2.04 -7.23
N GLN A 267 0.94 2.29 -6.01
CA GLN A 267 0.45 3.62 -5.61
C GLN A 267 1.52 4.73 -5.71
N THR A 268 2.80 4.36 -5.69
CA THR A 268 3.93 5.28 -5.73
C THR A 268 4.23 5.78 -7.15
N GLU A 269 3.71 5.11 -8.18
CA GLU A 269 4.05 5.41 -9.59
C GLU A 269 3.62 6.82 -9.99
N GLU A 270 2.40 7.21 -9.63
CA GLU A 270 1.89 8.56 -9.95
C GLU A 270 2.54 9.63 -9.06
N LYS A 271 2.87 9.29 -7.81
CA LYS A 271 3.57 10.20 -6.90
C LYS A 271 4.99 10.51 -7.39
N VAL A 272 5.74 9.51 -7.86
CA VAL A 272 7.10 9.74 -8.38
C VAL A 272 7.07 10.55 -9.67
N ALA A 273 6.10 10.29 -10.55
CA ALA A 273 5.92 11.09 -11.76
C ALA A 273 5.57 12.55 -11.44
N ALA A 274 4.71 12.79 -10.45
CA ALA A 274 4.38 14.13 -9.98
C ALA A 274 5.61 14.87 -9.42
N VAL A 275 6.47 14.18 -8.65
CA VAL A 275 7.72 14.78 -8.13
C VAL A 275 8.67 15.18 -9.26
N VAL A 276 8.88 14.32 -10.26
CA VAL A 276 9.74 14.65 -11.42
C VAL A 276 9.19 15.86 -12.17
N LEU A 277 7.88 15.91 -12.42
CA LEU A 277 7.25 17.02 -13.12
C LEU A 277 7.32 18.33 -12.33
N ALA A 278 7.07 18.28 -11.02
CA ALA A 278 7.11 19.47 -10.17
C ALA A 278 8.52 20.08 -10.13
N GLU A 279 9.55 19.26 -9.96
CA GLU A 279 10.93 19.73 -9.83
C GLU A 279 11.55 20.15 -11.16
N MET A 280 11.36 19.36 -12.22
CA MET A 280 12.01 19.61 -13.51
C MET A 280 11.21 20.59 -14.37
N VAL A 281 9.88 20.46 -14.40
CA VAL A 281 9.04 21.22 -15.34
C VAL A 281 8.39 22.41 -14.65
N GLU A 282 7.56 22.19 -13.63
CA GLU A 282 6.70 23.21 -13.02
C GLU A 282 7.49 24.43 -12.53
N LYS A 283 8.60 24.20 -11.80
CA LYS A 283 9.48 25.29 -11.33
C LYS A 283 10.17 26.07 -12.45
N ASN A 284 10.27 25.52 -13.65
CA ASN A 284 11.05 26.07 -14.76
C ASN A 284 10.20 26.42 -15.99
N VAL A 285 8.86 26.40 -15.91
CA VAL A 285 7.94 26.60 -17.05
C VAL A 285 8.33 27.82 -17.89
N ALA A 286 8.45 29.01 -17.26
CA ALA A 286 8.75 30.25 -17.96
C ALA A 286 10.11 30.19 -18.70
N ARG A 287 11.12 29.59 -18.06
CA ARG A 287 12.46 29.44 -18.63
C ARG A 287 12.49 28.43 -19.78
N LEU A 288 11.72 27.34 -19.70
CA LEU A 288 11.64 26.33 -20.74
C LEU A 288 10.94 26.85 -21.99
N VAL A 289 9.81 27.54 -21.81
CA VAL A 289 9.03 28.12 -22.91
C VAL A 289 9.81 29.25 -23.60
N GLY A 290 10.41 30.15 -22.82
CA GLY A 290 11.17 31.31 -23.31
C GLY A 290 12.66 31.06 -23.55
N MET A 291 13.11 29.81 -23.64
CA MET A 291 14.53 29.50 -23.79
C MET A 291 15.08 30.04 -25.13
N GLU A 292 16.09 30.90 -25.09
CA GLU A 292 16.69 31.48 -26.29
C GLU A 292 17.24 30.40 -27.23
N GLY A 293 16.92 30.51 -28.52
CA GLY A 293 17.40 29.62 -29.57
C GLY A 293 16.92 28.17 -29.52
N SER A 294 16.11 27.78 -28.53
CA SER A 294 15.61 26.39 -28.45
C SER A 294 14.24 26.19 -27.83
N GLY A 295 13.64 27.23 -27.23
CA GLY A 295 12.31 27.24 -26.62
C GLY A 295 11.16 27.20 -27.63
N LEU A 296 9.95 27.52 -27.18
CA LEU A 296 8.71 27.30 -27.95
C LEU A 296 8.71 28.02 -29.30
N ALA A 297 9.10 29.30 -29.33
CA ALA A 297 9.16 30.08 -30.58
C ALA A 297 10.13 29.48 -31.60
N SER A 298 11.35 29.10 -31.18
CA SER A 298 12.31 28.41 -32.06
C SER A 298 11.74 27.08 -32.56
N MET A 299 11.13 26.27 -31.68
CA MET A 299 10.54 24.99 -32.09
C MET A 299 9.43 25.16 -33.15
N LEU A 300 8.63 26.23 -33.04
CA LEU A 300 7.59 26.57 -34.03
C LEU A 300 8.20 27.01 -35.36
N ILE A 301 9.23 27.87 -35.34
CA ILE A 301 9.95 28.34 -36.54
C ILE A 301 10.61 27.17 -37.26
N ASP A 302 11.31 26.32 -36.52
CA ASP A 302 12.11 25.19 -37.05
C ASP A 302 11.23 23.98 -37.43
N GLY A 303 9.94 23.99 -37.07
CA GLY A 303 9.03 22.87 -37.33
C GLY A 303 9.39 21.61 -36.54
N ARG A 304 9.84 21.73 -35.29
CA ARG A 304 10.20 20.60 -34.43
C ARG A 304 8.97 19.94 -33.79
N TYR A 305 8.11 19.33 -34.60
CA TYR A 305 6.83 18.73 -34.19
C TYR A 305 6.92 17.77 -32.99
N TRP A 306 7.95 16.91 -32.96
CA TRP A 306 8.14 15.94 -31.87
C TRP A 306 8.47 16.62 -30.53
N ASP A 307 9.34 17.64 -30.56
CA ASP A 307 9.72 18.39 -29.36
C ASP A 307 8.53 19.24 -28.86
N LEU A 308 7.76 19.82 -29.77
CA LEU A 308 6.53 20.55 -29.43
C LEU A 308 5.48 19.64 -28.79
N THR A 309 5.30 18.43 -29.32
CA THR A 309 4.33 17.45 -28.79
C THR A 309 4.75 17.03 -27.38
N ARG A 310 6.04 16.81 -27.18
CA ARG A 310 6.62 16.54 -25.86
C ARG A 310 6.40 17.71 -24.90
N MET A 311 6.68 18.93 -25.34
CA MET A 311 6.47 20.14 -24.54
C MET A 311 5.01 20.26 -24.10
N HIS A 312 4.05 20.14 -25.03
CA HIS A 312 2.62 20.17 -24.71
C HIS A 312 2.22 19.07 -23.72
N ARG A 313 2.69 17.83 -23.94
CA ARG A 313 2.38 16.70 -23.05
C ARG A 313 2.89 16.91 -21.63
N LEU A 314 4.09 17.45 -21.45
CA LEU A 314 4.70 17.65 -20.14
C LEU A 314 4.14 18.90 -19.45
N LEU A 315 4.08 20.04 -20.15
CA LEU A 315 3.58 21.29 -19.60
C LEU A 315 2.06 21.25 -19.36
N GLY A 316 1.33 20.44 -20.13
CA GLY A 316 -0.09 20.18 -19.91
C GLY A 316 -0.40 19.46 -18.59
N ARG A 317 0.60 18.85 -17.93
CA ARG A 317 0.45 18.13 -16.66
C ARG A 317 0.80 18.97 -15.43
N VAL A 318 1.30 20.19 -15.60
CA VAL A 318 1.74 21.06 -14.50
C VAL A 318 0.92 22.35 -14.44
N GLN A 319 0.86 22.97 -13.26
CA GLN A 319 0.16 24.24 -13.12
C GLN A 319 0.89 25.35 -13.89
N GLY A 320 0.13 26.19 -14.59
CA GLY A 320 0.68 27.31 -15.36
C GLY A 320 1.39 26.94 -16.67
N GLY A 321 1.52 25.66 -17.01
CA GLY A 321 2.19 25.22 -18.24
C GLY A 321 1.47 25.65 -19.52
N VAL A 322 0.20 25.27 -19.68
CA VAL A 322 -0.61 25.65 -20.87
C VAL A 322 -0.76 27.17 -21.03
N PRO A 323 -1.07 27.96 -19.96
CA PRO A 323 -1.09 29.41 -20.05
C PRO A 323 0.23 30.00 -20.55
N ALA A 324 1.38 29.56 -20.00
CA ALA A 324 2.68 30.06 -20.41
C ALA A 324 2.99 29.77 -21.89
N MET A 325 2.62 28.57 -22.37
CA MET A 325 2.75 28.23 -23.79
C MET A 325 1.92 29.15 -24.67
N ARG A 326 0.65 29.38 -24.30
CA ARG A 326 -0.26 30.26 -25.04
C ARG A 326 0.29 31.69 -25.10
N ASP A 327 0.76 32.22 -23.98
CA ASP A 327 1.25 33.59 -23.90
C ASP A 327 2.52 33.78 -24.75
N CYS A 328 3.42 32.79 -24.76
CA CYS A 328 4.58 32.78 -25.65
C CYS A 328 4.20 32.64 -27.13
N MET A 329 3.22 31.80 -27.47
CA MET A 329 2.71 31.69 -28.85
C MET A 329 2.10 33.00 -29.34
N ASN A 330 1.32 33.69 -28.50
CA ASN A 330 0.77 35.00 -28.82
C ASN A 330 1.88 36.02 -29.11
N ALA A 331 2.90 36.09 -28.26
CA ALA A 331 4.04 36.98 -28.47
C ALA A 331 4.76 36.70 -29.81
N HIS A 332 4.99 35.41 -30.11
CA HIS A 332 5.60 34.97 -31.37
C HIS A 332 4.77 35.36 -32.60
N PHE A 333 3.45 35.13 -32.55
CA PHE A 333 2.56 35.50 -33.66
C PHE A 333 2.45 37.02 -33.87
N GLN A 334 2.49 37.80 -32.79
CA GLN A 334 2.56 39.27 -32.88
C GLN A 334 3.86 39.73 -33.53
N GLU A 335 4.99 39.10 -33.20
CA GLU A 335 6.28 39.41 -33.84
C GLU A 335 6.27 39.11 -35.34
N ILE A 336 5.67 37.99 -35.75
CA ILE A 336 5.49 37.64 -37.17
C ILE A 336 4.60 38.67 -37.88
N ARG A 337 3.46 39.04 -37.27
CA ARG A 337 2.57 40.08 -37.84
C ARG A 337 3.32 41.39 -38.04
N ASN A 338 4.07 41.83 -37.02
CA ASN A 338 4.86 43.06 -37.08
C ASN A 338 5.95 43.01 -38.15
N THR A 339 6.54 41.83 -38.39
CA THR A 339 7.60 41.63 -39.40
C THR A 339 7.03 41.57 -40.82
N ALA A 340 5.86 40.94 -41.00
CA ALA A 340 5.20 40.82 -42.30
C ALA A 340 4.53 42.12 -42.77
N GLY A 341 4.15 43.01 -41.85
CA GLY A 341 3.47 44.26 -42.17
C GLY A 341 2.13 44.01 -42.89
N ASP A 342 1.94 44.65 -44.05
CA ASP A 342 0.73 44.55 -44.87
C ASP A 342 0.81 43.44 -45.96
N ASP A 343 1.83 42.57 -45.95
CA ASP A 343 1.92 41.48 -46.93
C ASP A 343 0.94 40.34 -46.59
N GLU A 344 -0.30 40.46 -47.08
CA GLU A 344 -1.37 39.48 -46.89
C GLU A 344 -1.02 38.06 -47.35
N ARG A 345 -0.12 37.91 -48.33
CA ARG A 345 0.26 36.59 -48.86
C ARG A 345 1.17 35.87 -47.87
N LEU A 346 2.14 36.58 -47.30
CA LEU A 346 3.02 36.04 -46.26
C LEU A 346 2.22 35.68 -45.00
N LEU A 347 1.34 36.58 -44.55
CA LEU A 347 0.46 36.36 -43.40
C LEU A 347 -0.44 35.14 -43.58
N SER A 348 -1.06 34.98 -44.77
CA SER A 348 -1.94 33.84 -45.05
C SER A 348 -1.17 32.51 -45.07
N ARG A 349 0.04 32.50 -45.64
CA ARG A 349 0.89 31.31 -45.70
C ARG A 349 1.33 30.87 -44.30
N ASP A 350 1.79 31.80 -43.48
CA ASP A 350 2.26 31.50 -42.14
C ASP A 350 1.10 31.10 -41.22
N LYS A 351 -0.07 31.75 -41.36
CA LYS A 351 -1.30 31.37 -40.64
C LYS A 351 -1.69 29.91 -40.91
N GLU A 352 -1.70 29.48 -42.16
CA GLU A 352 -2.07 28.10 -42.50
C GLU A 352 -1.03 27.10 -41.98
N ARG A 353 0.27 27.42 -42.12
CA ARG A 353 1.36 26.59 -41.58
C ARG A 353 1.21 26.37 -40.07
N TYR A 354 0.96 27.42 -39.30
CA TYR A 354 0.78 27.29 -37.84
C TYR A 354 -0.53 26.60 -37.49
N ARG A 355 -1.60 26.80 -38.25
CA ARG A 355 -2.87 26.09 -38.05
C ARG A 355 -2.72 24.58 -38.22
N GLU A 356 -2.04 24.13 -39.26
CA GLU A 356 -1.71 22.71 -39.46
C GLU A 356 -0.90 22.16 -38.27
N MET A 357 0.11 22.91 -37.83
CA MET A 357 0.94 22.52 -36.69
C MET A 357 0.15 22.43 -35.39
N ILE A 358 -0.76 23.38 -35.12
CA ILE A 358 -1.61 23.36 -33.93
C ILE A 358 -2.56 22.16 -33.94
N ASN A 359 -3.14 21.84 -35.10
CA ASN A 359 -3.99 20.67 -35.26
C ASN A 359 -3.24 19.37 -34.99
N GLY A 360 -1.99 19.25 -35.47
CA GLY A 360 -1.17 18.06 -35.26
C GLY A 360 -0.63 17.92 -33.84
N VAL A 361 0.03 18.96 -33.32
CA VAL A 361 0.78 18.93 -32.06
C VAL A 361 -0.14 19.09 -30.85
N PHE A 362 -0.98 20.13 -30.87
CA PHE A 362 -1.83 20.51 -29.74
C PHE A 362 -3.23 19.89 -29.82
N ARG A 363 -3.42 18.92 -30.73
CA ARG A 363 -4.71 18.23 -30.98
C ARG A 363 -5.88 19.18 -31.26
N GLY A 364 -5.58 20.35 -31.83
CA GLY A 364 -6.59 21.35 -32.14
C GLY A 364 -7.18 22.06 -30.92
N GLU A 365 -6.42 22.19 -29.82
CA GLU A 365 -6.88 22.93 -28.63
C GLU A 365 -7.37 24.34 -29.00
N VAL A 366 -8.62 24.65 -28.63
CA VAL A 366 -9.31 25.90 -29.00
C VAL A 366 -8.55 27.13 -28.50
N SER A 367 -7.85 27.00 -27.37
CA SER A 367 -7.03 28.05 -26.77
C SER A 367 -5.90 28.54 -27.71
N PHE A 368 -5.22 27.61 -28.39
CA PHE A 368 -4.14 27.94 -29.32
C PHE A 368 -4.64 28.43 -30.68
N HIS A 369 -5.79 27.90 -31.15
CA HIS A 369 -6.45 28.44 -32.35
C HIS A 369 -6.94 29.88 -32.13
N ALA A 370 -7.54 30.17 -30.97
CA ALA A 370 -7.96 31.52 -30.63
C ALA A 370 -6.77 32.49 -30.57
N ALA A 371 -5.63 32.05 -30.01
CA ALA A 371 -4.37 32.80 -30.03
C ALA A 371 -3.93 33.14 -31.46
N LEU A 372 -3.90 32.14 -32.36
CA LEU A 372 -3.56 32.33 -33.76
C LEU A 372 -4.54 33.28 -34.47
N ASP A 373 -5.84 33.02 -34.38
CA ASP A 373 -6.84 33.81 -35.11
C ASP A 373 -6.89 35.26 -34.61
N SER A 374 -6.70 35.51 -33.31
CA SER A 374 -6.65 36.86 -32.75
C SER A 374 -5.48 37.70 -33.26
N CYS A 375 -4.36 37.07 -33.62
CA CYS A 375 -3.18 37.77 -34.14
C CYS A 375 -3.27 38.02 -35.65
N PHE A 376 -3.97 37.18 -36.40
CA PHE A 376 -4.12 37.26 -37.85
C PHE A 376 -5.55 37.67 -38.29
N THR A 377 -6.24 38.41 -37.42
CA THR A 377 -7.42 39.25 -37.72
C THR A 377 -7.04 40.70 -37.48
#